data_AF-A0A2A5M5T5-F1
#
_entry.id   AF-A0A2A5M5T5-F1
#
_cell.length_a   1.000
_cell.length_b   1.000
_cell.length_c   1.000
_cell.angle_alpha   90.00
_cell.angle_beta   90.00
_cell.angle_gamma   90.00
#
_symmetry.space_group_name_H-M   'P 1'
#
loop_
_entity.id
_entity.type
_entity.pdbx_description
1 polymer ?
#
loop_
_entity_poly.entity_id
_entity_poly.type
_entity_poly.pdbx_seq_one_letter_code
_entity_poly.pdbx_strand_id
1 'polypeptide(L)'
;DSVIEAADAGIKLAVVITEHTPVKDMMFAKQYANKKGMKIIGPNCPGIITSEECKLGIMPGFIFKKGCVGLISKSGTLTYEAANQVVQGGYGISTAVGIGGDPI
;
A
#
# COMPACT_ATOMS: atom_id res chain seq x y z
N ASP A 1 -14.29 11.11 3.53
CA ASP A 1 -14.78 11.88 2.38
C ASP A 1 -14.04 11.50 1.09
N SER A 2 -12.74 11.81 0.98
CA SER A 2 -11.95 11.60 -0.25
C SER A 2 -11.99 10.18 -0.83
N VAL A 3 -12.06 9.14 0.00
CA VAL A 3 -12.20 7.74 -0.47
C VAL A 3 -13.54 7.50 -1.18
N ILE A 4 -14.61 8.11 -0.70
CA ILE A 4 -15.96 7.99 -1.27
C ILE A 4 -16.01 8.75 -2.59
N GLU A 5 -15.49 9.98 -2.61
CA GLU A 5 -15.38 10.80 -3.81
C GLU A 5 -14.58 10.10 -4.91
N ALA A 6 -13.41 9.53 -4.57
CA ALA A 6 -12.59 8.76 -5.50
C ALA A 6 -13.33 7.52 -6.05
N ALA A 7 -14.08 6.83 -5.19
CA ALA A 7 -14.89 5.68 -5.61
C ALA A 7 -16.00 6.09 -6.60
N ASP A 8 -16.66 7.22 -6.35
CA ASP A 8 -17.71 7.75 -7.24
C ASP A 8 -17.15 8.27 -8.56
N ALA A 9 -15.92 8.82 -8.55
CA ALA A 9 -15.18 9.19 -9.75
C ALA A 9 -14.69 7.97 -10.57
N GLY A 10 -14.91 6.74 -10.10
CA GLY A 10 -14.55 5.52 -10.81
C GLY A 10 -13.07 5.13 -10.70
N ILE A 11 -12.33 5.72 -9.76
CA ILE A 11 -10.95 5.31 -9.45
C ILE A 11 -10.95 3.84 -9.04
N LYS A 12 -9.97 3.08 -9.54
CA LYS A 12 -9.90 1.62 -9.33
C LYS A 12 -9.04 1.19 -8.15
N LEU A 13 -8.12 2.05 -7.72
CA LEU A 13 -7.20 1.78 -6.63
C LEU A 13 -6.90 3.08 -5.87
N ALA A 14 -7.04 3.03 -4.55
CA ALA A 14 -6.62 4.11 -3.66
C ALA A 14 -5.64 3.59 -2.60
N VAL A 15 -4.57 4.36 -2.37
CA VAL A 15 -3.61 4.13 -1.28
C VAL A 15 -3.88 5.18 -0.21
N VAL A 16 -4.31 4.75 0.96
CA VAL A 16 -4.67 5.63 2.08
C VAL A 16 -3.52 5.63 3.08
N ILE A 17 -2.72 6.70 3.04
CA ILE A 17 -1.52 6.83 3.88
C ILE A 17 -1.88 7.35 5.28
N THR A 18 -2.98 8.10 5.39
CA THR A 18 -3.40 8.78 6.60
C THR A 18 -3.46 7.85 7.82
N GLU A 19 -2.87 8.29 8.92
CA GLU A 19 -2.91 7.62 10.22
C GLU A 19 -4.02 8.20 11.10
N HIS A 20 -4.39 7.48 12.17
CA HIS A 20 -5.36 7.93 13.18
C HIS A 20 -6.74 8.32 12.61
N THR A 21 -7.11 7.77 11.46
CA THR A 21 -8.47 7.92 10.94
C THR A 21 -9.41 7.12 11.84
N PRO A 22 -10.56 7.68 12.27
CA PRO A 22 -11.53 6.92 13.06
C PRO A 22 -11.88 5.60 12.38
N VAL A 23 -11.73 4.48 13.10
CA VAL A 23 -11.91 3.13 12.54
C VAL A 23 -13.28 2.98 11.89
N LYS A 24 -14.33 3.51 12.52
CA LYS A 24 -15.71 3.48 12.00
C LYS A 24 -15.83 4.15 10.63
N ASP A 25 -15.21 5.31 10.47
CA ASP A 25 -15.27 6.09 9.22
C ASP A 25 -14.54 5.36 8.10
N MET A 26 -13.38 4.77 8.42
CA MET A 26 -12.60 4.02 7.45
C MET A 26 -13.26 2.70 7.06
N MET A 27 -13.89 1.98 8.00
CA MET A 27 -14.70 0.79 7.70
C MET A 27 -15.81 1.12 6.72
N PHE A 28 -16.54 2.21 6.97
CA PHE A 28 -17.62 2.68 6.09
C PHE A 28 -17.09 3.03 4.69
N ALA A 29 -16.05 3.85 4.62
CA ALA A 29 -15.46 4.27 3.36
C ALA A 29 -14.91 3.08 2.56
N LYS A 30 -14.25 2.12 3.23
CA LYS A 30 -13.71 0.90 2.61
C LYS A 30 -14.83 0.03 2.04
N GLN A 31 -15.91 -0.16 2.78
CA GLN A 31 -17.07 -0.91 2.30
C GLN A 31 -17.74 -0.22 1.10
N TYR A 32 -17.87 1.11 1.13
CA TYR A 32 -18.45 1.90 0.04
C TYR A 32 -17.62 1.75 -1.25
N ALA A 33 -16.31 1.96 -1.14
CA ALA A 33 -15.38 1.81 -2.25
C ALA A 33 -15.41 0.42 -2.88
N ASN A 34 -15.43 -0.64 -2.05
CA ASN A 34 -15.52 -2.02 -2.53
C ASN A 34 -16.81 -2.25 -3.35
N LYS A 35 -17.96 -1.71 -2.91
CA LYS A 35 -19.22 -1.80 -3.66
C LYS A 35 -19.16 -1.08 -5.01
N LYS A 36 -18.33 -0.05 -5.14
CA LYS A 36 -18.07 0.69 -6.39
C LYS A 36 -16.95 0.07 -7.25
N GLY A 37 -16.36 -1.04 -6.81
CA GLY A 37 -15.28 -1.74 -7.52
C GLY A 37 -13.91 -1.06 -7.39
N MET A 38 -13.72 -0.21 -6.38
CA MET A 38 -12.42 0.38 -6.04
C MET A 38 -11.73 -0.45 -4.97
N LYS A 39 -10.45 -0.79 -5.19
CA LYS A 39 -9.59 -1.43 -4.19
C LYS A 39 -8.93 -0.37 -3.30
N ILE A 40 -8.75 -0.68 -2.02
CA ILE A 40 -8.07 0.19 -1.06
C ILE A 40 -6.92 -0.56 -0.40
N ILE A 41 -5.76 0.09 -0.35
CA ILE A 41 -4.63 -0.29 0.52
C ILE A 41 -4.53 0.73 1.65
N GLY A 42 -4.39 0.25 2.89
CA GLY A 42 -4.40 1.05 4.10
C GLY A 42 -5.72 0.99 4.89
N PRO A 43 -5.94 1.93 5.82
CA PRO A 43 -5.18 3.16 6.05
C PRO A 43 -3.85 2.91 6.78
N ASN A 44 -3.14 3.98 7.15
CA ASN A 44 -1.86 3.91 7.85
C ASN A 44 -0.88 2.95 7.16
N CYS A 45 -0.65 3.19 5.87
CA CYS A 45 0.18 2.30 5.05
C CYS A 45 1.26 3.08 4.30
N PRO A 46 2.43 2.45 4.06
CA PRO A 46 3.48 3.08 3.27
C PRO A 46 3.18 3.06 1.76
N GLY A 47 2.23 2.21 1.32
CA GLY A 47 1.72 2.12 -0.04
C GLY A 47 2.16 0.88 -0.81
N ILE A 48 2.30 1.04 -2.14
CA ILE A 48 2.68 -0.01 -3.09
C ILE A 48 3.87 0.44 -3.93
N ILE A 49 4.80 -0.46 -4.20
CA ILE A 49 5.85 -0.25 -5.19
C ILE A 49 6.05 -1.50 -6.01
N THR A 50 6.03 -1.34 -7.33
CA THR A 50 6.51 -2.32 -8.30
C THR A 50 7.85 -1.81 -8.80
N SER A 51 8.91 -2.58 -8.53
CA SER A 51 10.29 -2.14 -8.72
C SER A 51 10.54 -1.71 -10.17
N GLU A 52 11.12 -0.52 -10.35
CA GLU A 52 11.43 0.07 -11.67
C GLU A 52 10.20 0.34 -12.57
N GLU A 53 8.97 0.25 -12.04
CA GLU A 53 7.75 0.43 -12.83
C GLU A 53 6.84 1.52 -12.23
N CYS A 54 6.40 1.37 -10.98
CA CYS A 54 5.47 2.30 -10.37
C CYS A 54 5.64 2.38 -8.86
N LYS A 55 5.52 3.59 -8.31
CA LYS A 55 5.48 3.84 -6.87
C LYS A 55 4.24 4.65 -6.51
N LEU A 56 3.41 4.08 -5.65
CA LEU A 56 2.24 4.73 -5.05
C LEU A 56 2.40 4.75 -3.53
N GLY A 57 2.84 5.86 -2.98
CA GLY A 57 3.07 6.02 -1.54
C GLY A 57 4.42 6.63 -1.21
N ILE A 58 4.87 6.40 0.03
CA ILE A 58 6.04 7.06 0.64
C ILE A 58 7.27 6.16 0.74
N MET A 59 7.23 4.97 0.16
CA MET A 59 8.36 4.02 0.22
C MET A 59 9.62 4.60 -0.46
N PRO A 60 10.82 4.40 0.12
CA PRO A 60 12.07 4.83 -0.51
C PRO A 60 12.38 3.96 -1.73
N GLY A 61 12.17 4.47 -2.95
CA GLY A 61 12.26 3.66 -4.16
C GLY A 61 13.66 3.09 -4.48
N PHE A 62 14.73 3.73 -3.99
CA PHE A 62 16.11 3.38 -4.34
C PHE A 62 16.60 2.04 -3.76
N ILE A 63 15.93 1.50 -2.74
CA ILE A 63 16.28 0.19 -2.17
C ILE A 63 15.65 -0.98 -2.95
N PHE A 64 14.68 -0.70 -3.81
CA PHE A 64 13.94 -1.72 -4.55
C PHE A 64 14.62 -1.95 -5.91
N LYS A 65 15.01 -3.20 -6.16
CA LYS A 65 15.54 -3.65 -7.46
C LYS A 65 14.59 -4.66 -8.08
N LYS A 66 14.46 -4.64 -9.40
CA LYS A 66 13.58 -5.59 -10.10
C LYS A 66 13.98 -7.04 -9.83
N GLY A 67 13.00 -7.88 -9.52
CA GLY A 67 13.17 -9.32 -9.38
C GLY A 67 11.83 -10.05 -9.24
N CYS A 68 11.85 -11.24 -8.65
CA CYS A 68 10.70 -12.14 -8.60
C CYS A 68 10.04 -12.27 -7.22
N VAL A 69 10.58 -11.64 -6.18
CA VAL A 69 10.06 -11.78 -4.80
C VAL A 69 8.96 -10.76 -4.54
N GLY A 70 7.75 -11.24 -4.20
CA GLY A 70 6.67 -10.39 -3.71
C GLY A 70 6.76 -10.19 -2.20
N LEU A 71 6.51 -8.97 -1.72
CA LEU A 71 6.56 -8.63 -0.30
C LEU A 71 5.25 -8.02 0.17
N ILE A 72 4.70 -8.52 1.29
CA ILE A 72 3.51 -7.95 1.94
C ILE A 72 3.82 -7.78 3.42
N SER A 73 3.54 -6.59 3.97
CA SER A 73 3.77 -6.30 5.39
C SER A 73 2.77 -5.27 5.93
N LYS A 74 2.45 -5.38 7.22
CA LYS A 74 1.68 -4.35 7.95
C LYS A 74 2.56 -3.16 8.36
N SER A 75 3.79 -3.45 8.79
CA SER A 75 4.73 -2.43 9.26
C SER A 75 5.49 -1.82 8.09
N GLY A 76 5.44 -0.49 7.96
CA GLY A 76 6.17 0.24 6.92
C GLY A 76 7.68 0.11 7.05
N THR A 77 8.22 0.27 8.26
CA THR A 77 9.66 0.14 8.52
C THR A 77 10.18 -1.26 8.19
N LEU A 78 9.45 -2.30 8.60
CA LEU A 78 9.82 -3.69 8.27
C LEU A 78 9.66 -4.00 6.78
N THR A 79 8.77 -3.31 6.06
CA THR A 79 8.66 -3.46 4.60
C THR A 79 9.96 -3.06 3.93
N TYR A 80 10.55 -1.93 4.33
CA TYR A 80 11.79 -1.42 3.74
C TYR A 80 12.98 -2.29 4.13
N GLU A 81 13.05 -2.68 5.40
CA GLU A 81 14.12 -3.53 5.91
C GLU A 81 14.11 -4.89 5.22
N ALA A 82 12.96 -5.55 5.13
CA ALA A 82 12.83 -6.83 4.44
C ALA A 82 13.17 -6.72 2.95
N ALA A 83 12.71 -5.66 2.26
CA ALA A 83 13.05 -5.43 0.87
C ALA A 83 14.56 -5.26 0.66
N ASN A 84 15.20 -4.46 1.52
CA ASN A 84 16.64 -4.24 1.48
C ASN A 84 17.42 -5.54 1.72
N GLN A 85 17.02 -6.35 2.70
CA GLN A 85 17.66 -7.64 2.98
C GLN A 85 17.52 -8.63 1.81
N VAL A 86 16.35 -8.69 1.16
CA VAL A 86 16.14 -9.51 -0.05
C VAL A 86 17.07 -9.06 -1.16
N VAL A 87 17.22 -7.75 -1.36
CA VAL A 87 18.12 -7.18 -2.38
C VAL A 87 19.59 -7.44 -2.06
N GLN A 88 19.99 -7.33 -0.80
CA GLN A 88 21.35 -7.66 -0.36
C GLN A 88 21.67 -9.15 -0.48
N GLY A 89 20.65 -10.02 -0.33
CA GLY A 89 20.74 -11.45 -0.59
C GLY A 89 20.90 -11.84 -2.06
N GLY A 90 20.96 -10.87 -2.98
CA GLY A 90 21.13 -11.09 -4.42
C GLY A 90 19.82 -11.33 -5.18
N TYR A 91 18.67 -11.20 -4.52
CA TYR A 91 17.35 -11.27 -5.15
C TYR A 91 16.83 -9.88 -5.49
N GLY A 92 15.65 -9.81 -6.10
CA GLY A 92 14.96 -8.55 -6.35
C GLY A 92 13.48 -8.64 -6.02
N ILE A 93 12.87 -7.49 -5.79
CA ILE A 93 11.46 -7.36 -5.45
C ILE A 93 10.66 -7.19 -6.75
N SER A 94 9.59 -7.96 -6.91
CA SER A 94 8.59 -7.72 -7.95
C SER A 94 7.69 -6.56 -7.54
N THR A 95 6.86 -6.79 -6.53
CA THR A 95 5.98 -5.80 -5.91
C THR A 95 6.04 -5.92 -4.39
N ALA A 96 6.21 -4.79 -3.71
CA ALA A 96 6.00 -4.68 -2.27
C ALA A 96 4.72 -3.91 -1.97
N VAL A 97 3.90 -4.45 -1.06
CA VAL A 97 2.64 -3.86 -0.60
C VAL A 97 2.69 -3.72 0.92
N GLY A 98 2.75 -2.50 1.40
CA GLY A 98 2.47 -2.22 2.80
C GLY A 98 0.97 -2.07 2.98
N ILE A 99 0.33 -2.98 3.72
CA ILE A 99 -1.14 -3.00 3.91
C ILE A 99 -1.61 -2.09 5.05
N GLY A 100 -0.67 -1.67 5.91
CA GLY A 100 -0.93 -0.79 7.03
C GLY A 100 -1.25 -1.51 8.34
N GLY A 101 -1.11 -0.76 9.44
CA GLY A 101 -1.17 -1.28 10.81
C GLY A 101 -2.55 -1.22 11.46
N ASP A 102 -3.46 -0.40 10.95
CA ASP A 102 -4.75 -0.15 11.58
C ASP A 102 -5.69 -1.38 11.49
N PRO A 103 -6.49 -1.66 12.54
CA PRO A 103 -7.34 -2.86 12.60
C PRO A 103 -8.66 -2.67 11.80
N ILE A 104 -8.62 -2.81 10.47
CA ILE A 104 -9.74 -2.50 9.55
C ILE A 104 -9.86 -3.43 8.34
#